data_AF-A0A0A1HRY9-F1
#
_entry.id   AF-A0A0A1HRY9-F1
#
_cell.length_a   1.000
_cell.length_b   1.000
_cell.length_c   1.000
_cell.angle_alpha   90.00
_cell.angle_beta   90.00
_cell.angle_gamma   90.00
#
_symmetry.space_group_name_H-M   'P 1'
#
loop_
_entity.id
_entity.type
_entity.pdbx_description
1 polymer ?
#
loop_
_entity_poly.entity_id
_entity_poly.type
_entity_poly.pdbx_seq_one_letter_code
_entity_poly.pdbx_strand_id
1 'polypeptide(L)'
;MLTNNGETMRQLTIAGMGISRLGMFHVAEDLRAGRLEEVLGEFNPGDTEEIHAIFSNQRYMPPRVRVFIDFLVERVSPSLRFYAANDPGKAN
;
A
#
# COMPACT_ATOMS: atom_id res chain seq x y z
N MET A 1 2.43 -4.29 -19.47
CA MET A 1 1.58 -3.08 -19.56
C MET A 1 2.33 -1.91 -18.94
N LEU A 2 2.09 -0.68 -19.43
CA LEU A 2 2.71 0.53 -18.88
C LEU A 2 1.63 1.46 -18.36
N THR A 3 1.66 1.78 -17.07
CA THR A 3 0.78 2.75 -16.41
C THR A 3 1.56 3.45 -15.31
N ASN A 4 1.15 4.67 -14.98
CA ASN A 4 1.70 5.48 -13.90
C ASN A 4 0.76 5.56 -12.67
N ASN A 5 -0.27 4.71 -12.63
CA ASN A 5 -1.25 4.67 -11.56
C ASN A 5 -1.38 3.24 -11.03
N GLY A 6 -1.18 3.06 -9.72
CA GLY A 6 -1.28 1.77 -9.05
C GLY A 6 -2.67 1.14 -9.12
N GLU A 7 -3.75 1.93 -9.06
CA GLU A 7 -5.12 1.40 -9.12
C GLU A 7 -5.43 0.87 -10.52
N THR A 8 -5.03 1.61 -11.55
CA THR A 8 -5.13 1.12 -12.93
C THR A 8 -4.32 -0.16 -13.11
N MET A 9 -3.11 -0.24 -12.55
CA MET A 9 -2.29 -1.45 -12.60
C MET A 9 -3.01 -2.63 -11.92
N ARG A 10 -3.55 -2.43 -10.71
CA ARG A 10 -4.31 -3.45 -9.97
C ARG A 10 -5.50 -3.98 -10.78
N GLN A 11 -6.31 -3.10 -11.35
CA GLN A 11 -7.48 -3.49 -12.15
C GLN A 11 -7.08 -4.30 -13.39
N LEU A 12 -6.00 -3.90 -14.07
CA LEU A 12 -5.47 -4.62 -15.22
C LEU A 12 -4.95 -6.01 -14.84
N THR A 13 -4.28 -6.15 -13.70
CA THR A 13 -3.80 -7.44 -13.19
C THR A 13 -4.97 -8.36 -12.86
N ILE A 14 -6.01 -7.85 -12.18
CA ILE A 14 -7.24 -8.63 -11.90
C ILE A 14 -7.93 -9.06 -13.21
N ALA A 15 -7.87 -8.23 -14.25
CA ALA A 15 -8.39 -8.56 -15.58
C ALA A 15 -7.53 -9.58 -16.36
N GLY A 16 -6.48 -10.14 -15.75
CA GLY A 16 -5.64 -11.18 -16.35
C GLY A 16 -4.66 -10.66 -17.40
N MET A 17 -4.37 -9.36 -17.40
CA MET A 17 -3.52 -8.75 -18.43
C MET A 17 -2.01 -8.91 -18.17
N GLY A 18 -1.62 -9.63 -17.12
CA GLY A 18 -0.24 -9.98 -16.80
C GLY A 18 0.07 -10.00 -15.30
N ILE A 19 1.36 -10.02 -14.96
CA ILE A 19 1.88 -9.96 -13.58
C ILE A 19 2.25 -8.52 -13.23
N SER A 20 2.00 -8.10 -11.99
CA SER A 20 2.37 -6.77 -11.47
C SER A 20 2.94 -6.84 -10.06
N ARG A 21 3.86 -5.93 -9.73
CA ARG A 21 4.32 -5.71 -8.36
C ARG A 21 3.57 -4.51 -7.76
N LEU A 22 2.83 -4.74 -6.68
CA LEU A 22 1.98 -3.76 -6.00
C LEU A 22 2.14 -3.89 -4.49
N GLY A 23 1.97 -2.78 -3.77
CA GLY A 23 2.04 -2.79 -2.31
C GLY A 23 0.90 -3.59 -1.68
N MET A 24 1.20 -4.32 -0.60
CA MET A 24 0.23 -5.24 0.01
C MET A 24 -1.05 -4.55 0.51
N PHE A 25 -0.96 -3.29 0.94
CA PHE A 25 -2.13 -2.48 1.30
C PHE A 25 -3.14 -2.32 0.16
N HIS A 26 -2.70 -2.51 -1.10
CA HIS A 26 -3.51 -2.33 -2.29
C HIS A 26 -4.16 -3.63 -2.77
N VAL A 27 -3.48 -4.77 -2.62
CA VAL A 27 -3.88 -6.07 -3.20
C VAL A 27 -4.28 -7.13 -2.18
N ALA A 28 -4.10 -6.88 -0.87
CA ALA A 28 -4.39 -7.87 0.17
C ALA A 28 -5.83 -8.40 0.14
N GLU A 29 -6.80 -7.56 -0.23
CA GLU A 29 -8.19 -8.01 -0.35
C GLU A 29 -8.40 -8.93 -1.55
N ASP A 30 -7.76 -8.65 -2.69
CA ASP A 30 -7.89 -9.48 -3.89
C ASP A 30 -7.21 -10.83 -3.71
N LEU A 31 -6.07 -10.85 -3.05
CA LEU A 31 -5.39 -12.08 -2.66
C LEU A 31 -6.28 -12.92 -1.74
N ARG A 32 -6.86 -12.29 -0.70
CA ARG A 32 -7.79 -12.98 0.22
C ARG A 32 -9.05 -13.49 -0.47
N ALA A 33 -9.55 -12.75 -1.46
CA ALA A 33 -10.71 -13.11 -2.24
C ALA A 33 -10.41 -14.11 -3.37
N GLY A 34 -9.16 -14.51 -3.57
CA GLY A 34 -8.73 -15.41 -4.65
C GLY A 34 -8.84 -14.80 -6.05
N ARG A 35 -8.93 -13.47 -6.16
CA ARG A 35 -8.91 -12.75 -7.44
C ARG A 35 -7.50 -12.57 -7.99
N LEU A 36 -6.51 -12.56 -7.09
CA LEU A 36 -5.09 -12.53 -7.42
C LEU A 36 -4.39 -13.70 -6.73
N GLU A 37 -3.27 -14.11 -7.31
CA GLU A 37 -2.37 -15.12 -6.76
C GLU A 37 -0.97 -14.52 -6.65
N GLU A 38 -0.28 -14.80 -5.53
CA GLU A 38 1.10 -14.40 -5.34
C GLU A 38 2.02 -15.30 -6.17
N VAL A 39 2.97 -14.68 -6.89
CA VAL A 39 3.97 -15.39 -7.69
C VAL A 39 5.35 -14.87 -7.34
N LEU A 40 6.36 -15.73 -7.44
CA LEU A 40 7.77 -15.40 -7.17
C LEU A 40 8.03 -14.87 -5.75
N GLY A 41 7.26 -15.32 -4.75
CA GLY A 41 7.39 -14.87 -3.35
C GLY A 41 8.80 -15.03 -2.78
N GLU A 42 9.51 -16.11 -3.14
CA GLU A 42 10.91 -16.37 -2.73
C GLU A 42 11.92 -15.33 -3.25
N PHE A 43 11.53 -14.50 -4.23
CA PHE A 43 12.36 -13.46 -4.82
C PHE A 43 11.94 -12.05 -4.41
N ASN A 44 11.01 -11.91 -3.45
CA ASN A 44 10.60 -10.61 -2.95
C ASN A 44 11.74 -10.01 -2.08
N PRO A 45 12.28 -8.82 -2.41
CA PRO A 45 13.35 -8.21 -1.62
C PRO A 45 12.92 -7.74 -0.22
N GLY A 46 11.63 -7.82 0.11
CA GLY A 46 11.10 -7.46 1.43
C GLY A 46 11.23 -5.96 1.75
N ASP A 47 11.41 -5.14 0.73
CA ASP A 47 11.47 -3.70 0.87
C ASP A 47 10.14 -3.12 1.33
N THR A 48 10.20 -2.02 2.06
CA THR A 48 9.01 -1.39 2.64
C THR A 48 9.02 0.08 2.28
N GLU A 49 7.89 0.55 1.78
CA GLU A 49 7.69 1.95 1.41
C GLU A 49 7.08 2.72 2.58
N GLU A 50 7.71 3.83 2.96
CA GLU A 50 7.17 4.72 3.99
C GLU A 50 6.09 5.64 3.42
N ILE A 51 4.96 5.74 4.12
CA ILE A 51 3.87 6.64 3.75
C ILE A 51 3.96 7.89 4.63
N HIS A 52 4.16 9.04 4.01
CA HIS A 52 4.31 10.32 4.69
C HIS A 52 3.10 11.22 4.48
N ALA A 53 2.64 11.88 5.55
CA ALA A 53 1.75 13.02 5.46
C ALA A 53 2.58 14.29 5.26
N ILE A 54 2.55 14.86 4.05
CA ILE A 54 3.28 16.08 3.70
C ILE A 54 2.31 17.27 3.72
N PHE A 55 2.69 18.32 4.43
CA PHE A 55 1.95 19.57 4.50
C PHE A 55 2.93 20.75 4.45
N SER A 56 2.47 21.90 3.95
CA SER A 56 3.30 23.10 3.86
C SER A 56 3.74 23.57 5.24
N ASN A 57 5.02 23.88 5.39
CA ASN A 57 5.58 24.45 6.62
C ASN A 57 5.16 25.92 6.75
N GLN A 58 3.91 26.16 7.15
CA GLN A 58 3.43 27.48 7.52
C GLN A 58 3.81 27.78 8.98
N ARG A 59 4.03 29.06 9.29
CA ARG A 59 4.44 29.54 10.63
C ARG A 59 3.52 29.05 11.77
N TYR A 60 2.26 28.72 11.44
CA TYR A 60 1.32 28.06 12.32
C TYR A 60 0.59 26.95 11.55
N MET A 61 0.58 25.73 12.07
CA MET A 61 -0.25 24.64 11.54
C MET A 61 -1.72 24.91 11.91
N PRO A 62 -2.65 24.98 10.92
CA PRO A 62 -4.06 25.16 11.23
C PRO A 62 -4.59 24.00 12.10
N PRO A 63 -5.36 24.25 13.17
CA PRO A 63 -5.85 23.18 14.06
C PRO A 63 -6.59 22.04 13.33
N ARG A 64 -7.35 22.35 12.27
CA ARG A 64 -8.01 21.35 11.43
C ARG A 64 -7.04 20.37 10.76
N VAL A 65 -5.85 20.84 10.37
CA VAL A 65 -4.80 19.99 9.76
C VAL A 65 -4.20 19.09 10.83
N ARG A 66 -3.96 19.62 12.04
CA ARG A 66 -3.45 18.82 13.15
C ARG A 66 -4.41 17.67 13.50
N VAL A 67 -5.69 18.00 13.72
CA VAL A 67 -6.72 16.99 14.03
C VAL A 67 -6.85 15.95 12.92
N PHE A 68 -6.74 16.36 11.65
CA PHE A 68 -6.76 15.42 10.53
C PHE A 68 -5.53 14.49 10.51
N ILE A 69 -4.33 15.01 10.77
CA ILE A 69 -3.12 14.19 10.87
C ILE A 69 -3.24 13.22 12.04
N ASP A 70 -3.73 13.67 13.20
CA ASP A 70 -3.93 12.81 14.37
C ASP A 70 -4.92 11.67 14.04
N PHE A 71 -6.00 11.98 13.33
CA PHE A 71 -6.94 10.96 12.83
C PHE A 71 -6.28 9.95 11.88
N LEU A 72 -5.46 10.40 10.93
CA LEU A 72 -4.75 9.50 10.01
C LEU A 72 -3.76 8.59 10.75
N VAL A 73 -3.04 9.14 11.74
CA VAL A 73 -2.13 8.35 12.58
C VAL A 73 -2.89 7.29 13.38
N GLU A 74 -4.05 7.64 13.95
CA GLU A 74 -4.86 6.71 14.73
C GLU A 74 -5.51 5.61 13.87
N ARG A 75 -6.01 5.95 12.67
CA ARG A 75 -6.86 5.04 11.88
C ARG A 75 -6.18 4.38 10.69
N VAL A 76 -5.18 5.03 10.10
CA VAL A 76 -4.55 4.58 8.86
C VAL A 76 -3.16 4.00 9.11
N SER A 77 -2.39 4.57 10.04
CA SER A 77 -1.05 4.03 10.36
C SER A 77 -1.07 2.55 10.79
N PRO A 78 -2.02 2.08 11.63
CA PRO A 78 -2.04 0.68 12.06
C PRO A 78 -2.26 -0.30 10.90
N SER A 79 -3.15 0.01 9.95
CA SER A 79 -3.42 -0.86 8.81
C SER A 79 -2.23 -0.92 7.85
N LEU A 80 -1.58 0.22 7.60
CA LEU A 80 -0.36 0.27 6.78
C LEU A 80 0.78 -0.53 7.42
N ARG A 81 0.98 -0.39 8.74
CA ARG A 81 1.98 -1.17 9.48
C ARG A 81 1.66 -2.66 9.50
N PHE A 82 0.38 -3.03 9.61
CA PHE A 82 -0.04 -4.42 9.54
C PHE A 82 0.39 -5.06 8.22
N TYR A 83 0.15 -4.40 7.08
CA TYR A 83 0.55 -4.92 5.78
C TYR A 83 2.06 -4.90 5.55
N ALA A 84 2.77 -3.88 6.06
CA ALA A 84 4.23 -3.85 6.01
C ALA A 84 4.91 -4.95 6.84
N ALA A 85 4.29 -5.34 7.96
CA ALA A 85 4.79 -6.38 8.86
C ALA A 85 4.41 -7.80 8.41
N ASN A 86 3.26 -7.96 7.75
CA ASN A 86 2.73 -9.25 7.31
C ASN A 86 2.79 -9.42 5.79
N ASP A 87 3.79 -8.84 5.14
CA ASP A 87 4.03 -9.12 3.73
C ASP A 87 4.50 -10.59 3.61
N PRO A 88 3.72 -11.49 2.97
CA PRO A 88 4.03 -12.90 2.83
C PRO A 88 5.39 -13.14 2.14
N GLY A 89 5.85 -12.21 1.31
CA GLY A 89 7.19 -12.27 0.72
C GLY A 89 8.34 -12.04 1.71
N LYS A 90 8.08 -11.68 2.98
CA LYS A 90 9.10 -11.62 4.05
C LYS A 90 9.25 -12.92 4.84
N ALA A 91 8.34 -13.88 4.68
CA ALA A 91 8.28 -15.09 5.52
C ALA A 91 9.07 -16.29 4.97
N ASN A 92 9.68 -16.17 3.79
CA ASN A 92 10.52 -17.19 3.16
C ASN A 92 11.97 -16.71 2.98
#